data_AF-A0A9P1A632-F1
#
_entry.id   AF-A0A9P1A632-F1
#
_cell.length_a   1.000
_cell.length_b   1.000
_cell.length_c   1.000
_cell.angle_alpha   90.00
_cell.angle_beta   90.00
_cell.angle_gamma   90.00
#
_symmetry.space_group_name_H-M   'P 1'
#
loop_
_entity.id
_entity.type
_entity.pdbx_description
1 polymer ?
#
loop_
_entity_poly.entity_id
_entity_poly.type
_entity_poly.pdbx_seq_one_letter_code
_entity_poly.pdbx_strand_id
1 'polypeptide(L)'
;MFVISRLHFGVFGSRAEIANLKKQFAPGVTYVIDIVSGERTTRTGRRVHVRSAVVGIVHLEEVLTRRISALQKTGRLVFDEVANDEIVVGIAGDKEGEQTKVAMMIANSHTPNDPKGVFYTSKTIGDQKFRDAQRLVF
;
A
#
# COMPACT_ATOMS: atom_id res chain seq x y z
N MET A 1 -10.39 -26.89 -22.17
CA MET A 1 -10.70 -26.27 -20.86
C MET A 1 -11.64 -27.23 -20.13
N PHE A 2 -11.12 -28.03 -19.20
CA PHE A 2 -11.80 -29.19 -18.57
C PHE A 2 -13.21 -28.88 -18.04
N VAL A 3 -13.41 -27.68 -17.51
CA VAL A 3 -14.66 -27.24 -16.89
C VAL A 3 -15.76 -26.97 -17.92
N ILE A 4 -15.42 -26.32 -19.05
CA ILE A 4 -16.39 -26.03 -20.13
C ILE A 4 -16.86 -27.33 -20.79
N SER A 5 -15.96 -28.31 -20.96
CA SER A 5 -16.30 -29.62 -21.55
C SER A 5 -17.19 -30.50 -20.67
N ARG A 6 -17.33 -30.20 -19.37
CA ARG A 6 -18.11 -31.00 -18.41
C ARG A 6 -19.36 -30.28 -17.89
N LEU A 7 -19.29 -28.97 -17.72
CA LEU A 7 -20.38 -28.16 -17.16
C LEU A 7 -21.18 -27.43 -18.23
N HIS A 8 -20.68 -27.33 -19.47
CA HIS A 8 -21.32 -26.62 -20.59
C HIS A 8 -21.56 -25.11 -20.38
N PHE A 9 -21.12 -24.54 -19.25
CA PHE A 9 -21.02 -23.11 -19.01
C PHE A 9 -19.64 -22.75 -18.46
N GLY A 10 -19.22 -21.51 -18.71
CA GLY A 10 -17.95 -20.97 -18.23
C GLY A 10 -18.07 -20.51 -16.79
N VAL A 11 -17.32 -21.14 -15.88
CA VAL A 11 -17.21 -20.70 -14.48
C VAL A 11 -16.14 -19.61 -14.30
N PHE A 12 -15.13 -19.60 -15.18
CA PHE A 12 -14.00 -18.69 -15.12
C PHE A 12 -14.03 -17.71 -16.29
N GLY A 13 -13.63 -16.47 -16.04
CA GLY A 13 -13.37 -15.48 -17.09
C GLY A 13 -12.31 -15.97 -18.07
N SER A 14 -12.39 -15.46 -19.31
CA SER A 14 -11.41 -15.71 -20.36
C SER A 14 -10.02 -15.20 -19.96
N ARG A 15 -8.98 -15.74 -20.60
CA ARG A 15 -7.59 -15.27 -20.39
C ARG A 15 -7.43 -13.77 -20.69
N ALA A 16 -8.17 -13.27 -21.68
CA ALA A 16 -8.15 -11.86 -22.06
C ALA A 16 -8.78 -10.98 -20.96
N GLU A 17 -9.92 -11.38 -20.40
CA GLU A 17 -10.55 -10.69 -19.27
C GLU A 17 -9.65 -10.69 -18.04
N ILE A 18 -9.04 -11.82 -17.70
CA ILE A 18 -8.09 -11.92 -16.58
C ILE A 18 -6.88 -11.01 -16.82
N ALA A 19 -6.34 -10.97 -18.04
CA ALA A 19 -5.21 -10.11 -18.38
C ALA A 19 -5.56 -8.62 -18.27
N ASN A 20 -6.74 -8.23 -18.72
CA ASN A 20 -7.23 -6.85 -18.58
C ASN A 20 -7.44 -6.47 -17.11
N LEU A 21 -8.00 -7.38 -16.32
CA LEU A 21 -8.19 -7.16 -14.88
C LEU A 21 -6.84 -6.97 -14.17
N LYS A 22 -5.82 -7.78 -14.50
CA LYS A 22 -4.47 -7.61 -13.96
C LYS A 22 -3.86 -6.24 -14.25
N LYS A 23 -4.11 -5.67 -15.44
CA LYS A 23 -3.60 -4.33 -15.80
C LYS A 23 -4.22 -3.23 -14.93
N GLN A 24 -5.50 -3.34 -14.57
CA GLN A 24 -6.19 -2.37 -13.72
C GLN A 24 -5.62 -2.31 -12.29
N PHE A 25 -5.02 -3.40 -11.82
CA PHE A 25 -4.41 -3.53 -10.49
C PHE A 25 -2.87 -3.60 -10.55
N ALA A 26 -2.27 -3.23 -11.68
CA ALA A 26 -0.82 -3.25 -11.80
C ALA A 26 -0.18 -2.25 -10.82
N PRO A 27 0.99 -2.57 -10.21
CA PRO A 27 1.63 -1.68 -9.24
C PRO A 27 1.88 -0.26 -9.75
N GLY A 28 2.23 -0.09 -11.04
CA GLY A 28 2.46 1.23 -11.63
C GLY A 28 1.21 2.11 -11.80
N VAL A 29 0.00 1.57 -11.55
CA VAL A 29 -1.24 2.37 -11.48
C VAL A 29 -1.38 3.02 -10.10
N THR A 30 -0.90 2.34 -9.06
CA THR A 30 -1.06 2.75 -7.65
C THR A 30 0.18 3.46 -7.11
N TYR A 31 1.36 3.10 -7.61
CA TYR A 31 2.64 3.52 -7.06
C TYR A 31 3.53 4.17 -8.10
N VAL A 32 4.19 5.25 -7.71
CA VAL A 32 5.38 5.78 -8.40
C VAL A 32 6.60 5.26 -7.67
N ILE A 33 7.52 4.67 -8.43
CA ILE A 33 8.75 4.07 -7.91
C ILE A 33 9.92 4.75 -8.60
N ASP A 34 10.65 5.57 -7.86
CA ASP A 34 11.82 6.28 -8.35
C ASP A 34 13.10 5.71 -7.74
N ILE A 35 14.18 5.72 -8.52
CA ILE A 35 15.52 5.38 -8.01
C ILE A 35 16.28 6.68 -7.79
N VAL A 36 16.48 7.03 -6.53
CA VAL A 36 17.24 8.22 -6.13
C VAL A 36 18.66 7.80 -5.79
N SER A 37 19.64 8.55 -6.30
CA SER A 37 21.05 8.37 -5.94
C SER A 37 21.43 9.40 -4.86
N GLY A 38 22.17 8.95 -3.86
CA GLY A 38 22.66 9.77 -2.77
C GLY A 38 24.08 9.38 -2.37
N GLU A 39 24.73 10.21 -1.57
CA GLU A 39 26.01 9.90 -0.93
C GLU A 39 25.78 9.50 0.52
N ARG A 40 26.38 8.38 0.95
CA ARG A 40 26.49 8.03 2.36
C ARG A 40 27.94 8.08 2.81
N THR A 41 28.16 8.42 4.07
CA THR A 41 29.47 8.30 4.70
C THR A 41 29.49 7.01 5.51
N THR A 42 30.40 6.09 5.21
CA THR A 42 30.56 4.86 5.99
C THR A 42 31.10 5.19 7.38
N ARG A 43 31.00 4.24 8.32
CA ARG A 43 31.58 4.37 9.67
C ARG A 43 33.09 4.68 9.66
N THR A 44 33.77 4.42 8.56
CA THR A 44 35.20 4.70 8.32
C THR A 44 35.46 6.07 7.69
N GLY A 45 34.44 6.92 7.51
CA GLY A 45 34.56 8.27 6.92
C GLY A 45 34.58 8.29 5.38
N ARG A 46 34.45 7.14 4.72
CA ARG A 46 34.47 7.07 3.24
C ARG A 46 33.10 7.42 2.67
N ARG A 47 33.06 8.34 1.72
CA ARG A 47 31.85 8.63 0.93
C ARG A 47 31.61 7.55 -0.12
N VAL A 48 30.39 7.04 -0.18
CA VAL A 48 29.95 5.99 -1.10
C VAL A 48 28.62 6.40 -1.72
N HIS A 49 28.50 6.29 -3.04
CA HIS A 49 27.22 6.47 -3.71
C HIS A 49 26.30 5.28 -3.46
N VAL A 50 25.05 5.58 -3.10
CA VAL A 50 24.00 4.60 -2.83
C VAL A 50 22.80 4.93 -3.69
N ARG A 51 22.19 3.89 -4.26
CA ARG A 51 20.90 3.99 -4.94
C ARG A 51 19.82 3.48 -4.01
N SER A 52 18.74 4.23 -3.91
CA SER A 52 17.61 3.97 -3.02
C SER A 52 16.32 4.06 -3.80
N ALA A 53 15.41 3.11 -3.60
CA ALA A 53 14.07 3.16 -4.18
C ALA A 53 13.15 4.01 -3.28
N VAL A 54 12.54 5.03 -3.88
CA VAL A 54 11.51 5.87 -3.25
C VAL A 54 10.17 5.48 -3.87
N VAL A 55 9.21 5.12 -3.01
CA VAL A 55 7.90 4.63 -3.41
C VAL A 55 6.84 5.58 -2.86
N GLY A 56 6.12 6.24 -3.77
CA GLY A 56 4.96 7.06 -3.47
C GLY A 56 3.67 6.41 -3.95
N ILE A 57 2.53 6.76 -3.35
CA ILE A 57 1.21 6.39 -3.85
C ILE A 57 0.69 7.51 -4.75
N VAL A 58 0.22 7.15 -5.95
CA VAL A 58 -0.43 8.07 -6.87
C VAL A 58 -1.92 8.12 -6.54
N HIS A 59 -2.53 9.32 -6.60
CA HIS A 59 -3.97 9.49 -6.36
C HIS A 59 -4.45 8.81 -5.06
N LEU A 60 -3.81 9.16 -3.94
CA LEU A 60 -4.01 8.52 -2.63
C LEU A 60 -5.50 8.37 -2.26
N GLU A 61 -6.30 9.41 -2.50
CA GLU A 61 -7.74 9.39 -2.25
C GLU A 61 -8.43 8.26 -3.01
N GLU A 62 -8.22 8.17 -4.32
CA GLU A 62 -8.81 7.12 -5.15
C GLU A 62 -8.38 5.71 -4.71
N VAL A 63 -7.11 5.56 -4.33
CA VAL A 63 -6.55 4.31 -3.81
C VAL A 63 -7.22 3.91 -2.50
N LEU A 64 -7.40 4.86 -1.58
CA LEU A 64 -8.10 4.64 -0.31
C LEU A 64 -9.57 4.31 -0.53
N THR A 65 -10.30 5.09 -1.35
CA THR A 65 -11.71 4.84 -1.68
C THR A 65 -11.92 3.45 -2.25
N ARG A 66 -11.08 3.03 -3.21
CA ARG A 66 -11.14 1.68 -3.80
C ARG A 66 -10.96 0.59 -2.75
N ARG A 67 -10.06 0.79 -1.79
CA ARG A 67 -9.73 -0.20 -0.75
C ARG A 67 -10.77 -0.28 0.33
N ILE A 68 -11.27 0.86 0.82
CA ILE A 68 -12.41 0.93 1.75
C ILE A 68 -13.63 0.25 1.09
N SER A 69 -13.92 0.57 -0.17
CA SER A 69 -15.01 -0.06 -0.92
C SER A 69 -14.84 -1.57 -1.04
N ALA A 70 -13.61 -2.06 -1.23
CA ALA A 70 -13.33 -3.50 -1.29
C ALA A 70 -13.52 -4.19 0.07
N LEU A 71 -13.09 -3.55 1.16
CA LEU A 71 -13.32 -4.04 2.51
C LEU A 71 -14.82 -4.11 2.82
N GLN A 72 -15.57 -3.07 2.47
CA GLN A 72 -17.03 -3.04 2.63
C GLN A 72 -17.71 -4.15 1.82
N LYS A 73 -17.40 -4.27 0.52
CA LYS A 73 -17.97 -5.31 -0.37
C LYS A 73 -17.70 -6.73 0.09
N THR A 74 -16.60 -6.95 0.80
CA THR A 74 -16.21 -8.27 1.32
C THR A 74 -16.67 -8.51 2.76
N GLY A 75 -17.42 -7.58 3.36
CA GLY A 75 -17.89 -7.67 4.75
C GLY A 75 -16.77 -7.60 5.78
N ARG A 76 -15.64 -6.97 5.43
CA ARG A 76 -14.42 -6.90 6.26
C ARG A 76 -14.19 -5.53 6.89
N LEU A 77 -14.95 -4.53 6.47
CA LEU A 77 -14.90 -3.19 7.06
C LEU A 77 -15.69 -3.23 8.37
N VAL A 78 -15.02 -2.94 9.48
CA VAL A 78 -15.59 -3.01 10.83
C VAL A 78 -15.56 -1.63 11.46
N PHE A 79 -16.69 -1.22 12.02
CA PHE A 79 -16.81 -0.05 12.87
C PHE A 79 -17.06 -0.56 14.29
N ASP A 80 -16.05 -0.49 15.14
CA ASP A 80 -16.14 -0.83 16.56
C ASP A 80 -16.27 0.44 17.41
N GLU A 81 -16.49 0.28 18.71
CA GLU A 81 -16.61 1.41 19.65
C GLU A 81 -15.34 2.28 19.68
N VAL A 82 -14.19 1.73 19.30
CA VAL A 82 -12.90 2.47 19.22
C VAL A 82 -12.86 3.35 17.98
N ALA A 83 -13.43 2.88 16.87
CA ALA A 83 -13.54 3.64 15.63
C ALA A 83 -14.61 4.74 15.70
N ASN A 84 -15.60 4.65 16.58
CA ASN A 84 -16.67 5.66 16.75
C ASN A 84 -17.31 6.09 15.41
N ASP A 85 -17.66 5.09 14.57
CA ASP A 85 -18.17 5.27 13.21
C ASP A 85 -17.24 5.99 12.22
N GLU A 86 -15.98 6.23 12.58
CA GLU A 86 -14.95 6.83 11.71
C GLU A 86 -14.13 5.76 10.98
N ILE A 87 -13.55 6.16 9.84
CA ILE A 87 -12.51 5.39 9.16
C ILE A 87 -11.16 5.77 9.77
N VAL A 88 -10.55 4.82 10.46
CA VAL A 88 -9.25 4.96 11.12
C VAL A 88 -8.16 4.50 10.17
N VAL A 89 -7.27 5.43 9.82
CA VAL A 89 -6.06 5.16 9.04
C VAL A 89 -4.83 5.37 9.93
N GLY A 90 -4.13 4.27 10.22
CA GLY A 90 -2.86 4.27 10.93
C GLY A 90 -1.70 4.48 9.96
N ILE A 91 -0.64 5.13 10.44
CA ILE A 91 0.63 5.24 9.71
C ILE A 91 1.73 4.65 10.58
N ALA A 92 2.39 3.63 10.07
CA ALA A 92 3.49 2.93 10.71
C ALA A 92 4.80 3.31 10.02
N GLY A 93 5.86 3.53 10.80
CA GLY A 93 7.19 3.81 10.30
C GLY A 93 8.18 2.79 10.85
N ASP A 94 9.05 2.28 9.99
CA ASP A 94 10.21 1.50 10.39
C ASP A 94 11.48 2.26 10.00
N LYS A 95 12.25 2.67 11.01
CA LYS A 95 13.53 3.36 10.85
C LYS A 95 14.65 2.33 10.96
N GLU A 96 14.95 1.67 9.85
CA GLU A 96 16.15 0.84 9.72
C GLU A 96 17.25 1.64 9.02
N GLY A 97 18.22 2.12 9.80
CA GLY A 97 19.39 2.84 9.27
C GLY A 97 19.05 4.25 8.77
N GLU A 98 19.44 4.56 7.53
CA GLU A 98 19.29 5.90 6.92
C GLU A 98 18.00 6.08 6.11
N GLN A 99 17.17 5.03 6.00
CA GLN A 99 15.88 5.07 5.32
C GLN A 99 14.76 4.86 6.33
N THR A 100 13.62 5.50 6.09
CA THR A 100 12.39 5.25 6.85
C THR A 100 11.35 4.68 5.89
N LYS A 101 10.97 3.42 6.13
CA LYS A 101 9.86 2.80 5.42
C LYS A 101 8.59 3.27 6.12
N VAL A 102 7.61 3.75 5.35
CA VAL A 102 6.35 4.26 5.92
C VAL A 102 5.19 3.45 5.33
N ALA A 103 4.46 2.74 6.16
CA ALA A 103 3.25 2.04 5.75
C ALA A 103 2.01 2.80 6.23
N MET A 104 0.96 2.79 5.42
CA MET A 104 -0.37 3.25 5.82
C MET A 104 -1.27 2.02 5.97
N MET A 105 -2.18 2.03 6.95
CA MET A 105 -2.99 0.87 7.30
C MET A 105 -4.42 1.30 7.63
N ILE A 106 -5.42 0.70 6.98
CA ILE A 106 -6.82 0.85 7.41
C ILE A 106 -7.03 -0.04 8.63
N ALA A 107 -7.30 0.56 9.78
CA ALA A 107 -7.44 -0.15 11.05
C ALA A 107 -8.82 -0.81 11.22
N ASN A 108 -9.84 -0.35 10.48
CA ASN A 108 -11.20 -0.89 10.43
C ASN A 108 -11.27 -2.29 9.80
N SER A 109 -10.65 -3.28 10.45
CA SER A 109 -10.62 -4.66 10.00
C SER A 109 -10.64 -5.63 11.18
N HIS A 110 -11.18 -6.83 10.97
CA HIS A 110 -11.30 -7.85 12.02
C HIS A 110 -9.96 -8.33 12.60
N THR A 111 -8.86 -8.13 11.88
CA THR A 111 -7.54 -8.63 12.28
C THR A 111 -6.56 -7.47 12.24
N PRO A 112 -5.94 -7.11 13.37
CA PRO A 112 -4.86 -6.14 13.39
C PRO A 112 -3.79 -6.52 12.35
N ASN A 113 -3.32 -5.55 11.58
CA ASN A 113 -2.34 -5.74 10.50
C ASN A 113 -2.79 -6.64 9.33
N ASP A 114 -4.09 -6.71 9.00
CA ASP A 114 -4.54 -7.42 7.78
C ASP A 114 -3.83 -6.85 6.54
N PRO A 115 -3.04 -7.65 5.79
CA PRO A 115 -2.31 -7.21 4.60
C PRO A 115 -3.21 -6.53 3.54
N LYS A 116 -4.51 -6.78 3.57
CA LYS A 116 -5.49 -6.19 2.65
C LYS A 116 -5.78 -4.72 2.94
N GLY A 117 -5.54 -4.28 4.18
CA GLY A 117 -5.62 -2.89 4.62
C GLY A 117 -4.29 -2.15 4.61
N VAL A 118 -3.17 -2.80 4.25
CA VAL A 118 -1.82 -2.21 4.28
C VAL A 118 -1.41 -1.65 2.92
N PHE A 119 -0.80 -0.46 2.96
CA PHE A 119 -0.18 0.24 1.86
C PHE A 119 1.27 0.53 2.22
N TYR A 120 2.18 0.31 1.29
CA TYR A 120 3.60 0.56 1.52
C TYR A 120 4.05 1.80 0.77
N THR A 121 4.70 2.71 1.48
CA THR A 121 5.42 3.87 0.93
C THR A 121 6.85 3.85 1.47
N SER A 122 7.79 4.44 0.75
CA SER A 122 9.15 4.62 1.28
C SER A 122 9.55 6.07 1.17
N LYS A 123 10.11 6.62 2.26
CA LYS A 123 10.71 7.96 2.27
C LYS A 123 12.17 7.86 2.68
N THR A 124 13.05 8.33 1.81
CA THR A 124 14.48 8.47 2.11
C THR A 124 14.75 9.92 2.46
N ILE A 125 14.83 10.27 3.75
CA ILE A 125 15.41 11.56 4.17
C ILE A 125 16.11 11.36 5.52
N GLY A 126 17.41 11.63 5.58
CA GLY A 126 18.14 11.75 6.84
C GLY A 126 17.49 12.80 7.75
N ASP A 127 17.24 12.43 9.00
CA ASP A 127 16.85 13.27 10.13
C ASP A 127 15.68 14.28 10.01
N GLN A 128 14.92 14.30 8.89
CA GLN A 128 13.71 15.12 8.82
C GLN A 128 12.54 14.43 9.54
N LYS A 129 12.39 14.79 10.82
CA LYS A 129 11.40 14.31 11.79
C LYS A 129 10.02 14.02 11.19
N PHE A 130 9.59 12.78 11.35
CA PHE A 130 8.21 12.31 11.15
C PHE A 130 7.35 12.83 12.31
N ARG A 131 6.89 14.08 12.23
CA ARG A 131 6.08 14.68 13.31
C ARG A 131 4.65 15.02 12.95
N ASP A 132 4.31 15.06 11.66
CA ASP A 132 2.99 15.51 11.21
C ASP A 132 2.36 14.47 10.29
N ALA A 133 1.71 13.48 10.90
CA ALA A 133 0.69 12.71 10.20
C ALA A 133 -0.57 12.74 11.09
N GLN A 134 -1.17 13.93 11.10
CA GLN A 134 -2.41 14.24 11.78
C GLN A 134 -3.58 13.53 11.10
N ARG A 135 -4.49 13.02 11.92
CA ARG A 135 -5.93 12.81 11.67
C ARG A 135 -6.40 13.27 10.28
N LEU A 136 -6.51 12.34 9.33
CA LEU A 136 -7.25 12.57 8.09
C LEU A 136 -8.73 12.33 8.41
N VAL A 137 -9.46 13.43 8.63
CA VAL A 137 -10.92 13.43 8.70
C VAL A 137 -11.43 13.56 7.27
N PHE A 138 -12.24 12.59 6.83
CA PHE A 138 -12.99 12.65 5.57
C PHE A 138 -14.40 13.19 5.85
#